data_AF-A0A954W6E6-F1
#
_entry.id   AF-A0A954W6E6-F1
#
_cell.length_a   1.000
_cell.length_b   1.000
_cell.length_c   1.000
_cell.angle_alpha   90.00
_cell.angle_beta   90.00
_cell.angle_gamma   90.00
#
_symmetry.space_group_name_H-M   'P 1'
#
loop_
_entity.id
_entity.type
_entity.pdbx_description
1 polymer ?
#
loop_
_entity_poly.entity_id
_entity_poly.type
_entity_poly.pdbx_seq_one_letter_code
_entity_poly.pdbx_strand_id
1 'polypeptide(L)' 'ERLSIALAELSPDARAILSLRFDEDLTFREIAVLLDRPPSTVKSQLAKAIAQLRDLLGAAN' A
#
# COMPACT_ATOMS: atom_id res chain seq x y z
N GLU A 1 8.17 -13.31 9.34
CA GLU A 1 9.16 -12.30 9.75
C GLU A 1 9.63 -11.39 8.60
N ARG A 2 10.05 -11.93 7.45
CA ARG A 2 10.48 -11.10 6.30
C ARG A 2 9.42 -10.08 5.80
N LEU A 3 8.14 -10.48 5.76
CA LEU A 3 7.05 -9.59 5.36
C LEU A 3 6.86 -8.42 6.33
N SER A 4 6.90 -8.67 7.65
CA SER A 4 6.72 -7.61 8.65
C SER A 4 7.86 -6.60 8.61
N ILE A 5 9.10 -7.06 8.35
CA ILE A 5 10.26 -6.18 8.14
C ILE A 5 10.06 -5.34 6.87
N ALA A 6 9.72 -5.97 5.74
CA ALA A 6 9.50 -5.26 4.48
C ALA A 6 8.35 -4.24 4.58
N LEU A 7 7.28 -4.57 5.29
CA LEU A 7 6.19 -3.62 5.56
C LEU A 7 6.68 -2.44 6.41
N ALA A 8 7.54 -2.67 7.41
CA ALA A 8 8.09 -1.61 8.25
C ALA A 8 8.96 -0.60 7.48
N GLU A 9 9.62 -1.04 6.39
CA GLU A 9 10.40 -0.19 5.49
C GLU A 9 9.55 0.69 4.56
N LEU A 10 8.25 0.39 4.41
CA LEU A 10 7.33 1.21 3.63
C LEU A 10 6.95 2.50 4.37
N SER A 11 6.77 3.57 3.60
CA SER A 11 6.24 4.82 4.15
C SER A 11 4.86 4.60 4.82
N PRO A 12 4.49 5.43 5.82
CA PRO A 12 3.19 5.31 6.48
C PRO A 12 2.01 5.29 5.50
N ASP A 13 2.07 6.14 4.48
CA ASP A 13 1.08 6.22 3.41
C ASP A 13 0.99 4.94 2.57
N ALA A 14 2.13 4.33 2.23
CA ALA A 14 2.16 3.08 1.47
C ALA A 14 1.64 1.91 2.31
N ARG A 15 1.93 1.88 3.62
CA ARG A 15 1.34 0.89 4.52
C ARG A 15 -0.17 1.08 4.67
N ALA A 16 -0.60 2.32 4.90
CA ALA A 16 -2.02 2.63 5.09
C ALA A 16 -2.86 2.20 3.89
N ILE A 17 -2.41 2.50 2.66
CA ILE A 17 -3.18 2.13 1.46
C ILE A 17 -3.23 0.61 1.23
N LEU A 18 -2.19 -0.12 1.63
CA LEU A 18 -2.18 -1.59 1.59
C LEU A 18 -3.16 -2.15 2.63
N SER A 19 -3.11 -1.67 3.87
CA SER A 19 -3.98 -2.14 4.95
C SER A 19 -5.46 -1.86 4.65
N LEU A 20 -5.79 -0.63 4.24
CA LEU A 20 -7.15 -0.27 3.83
C LEU A 20 -7.66 -1.14 2.67
N ARG A 21 -6.79 -1.55 1.75
CA ARG A 21 -7.19 -2.39 0.62
C ARG A 21 -7.30 -3.87 0.98
N PHE A 22 -6.38 -4.41 1.75
CA PHE A 22 -6.21 -5.85 1.93
C PHE A 22 -6.65 -6.37 3.30
N ASP A 23 -6.59 -5.55 4.34
CA ASP A 23 -7.04 -5.91 5.68
C ASP A 23 -8.52 -5.51 5.88
N GLU A 24 -8.88 -4.32 5.38
CA GLU A 24 -10.23 -3.75 5.52
C GLU A 24 -11.11 -3.96 4.27
N ASP A 25 -10.57 -4.58 3.22
CA ASP A 25 -11.25 -4.88 1.95
C ASP A 25 -11.94 -3.68 1.26
N LEU A 26 -11.48 -2.45 1.52
CA LEU A 26 -12.07 -1.25 0.94
C LEU A 26 -11.76 -1.13 -0.56
N THR A 27 -12.74 -0.62 -1.31
CA THR A 27 -12.58 -0.28 -2.72
C THR A 27 -11.74 0.99 -2.89
N PHE A 28 -11.20 1.20 -4.10
CA PHE A 28 -10.48 2.44 -4.43
C PHE A 28 -11.30 3.72 -4.20
N ARG A 29 -12.63 3.64 -4.31
CA ARG A 29 -13.52 4.78 -4.06
C ARG A 29 -13.68 5.06 -2.58
N GLU A 30 -13.86 4.03 -1.75
CA GLU A 30 -13.96 4.19 -0.30
C GLU A 30 -12.65 4.72 0.28
N ILE A 31 -11.51 4.19 -0.16
CA ILE A 31 -10.19 4.68 0.25
C ILE A 31 -9.99 6.14 -0.19
N ALA A 32 -10.41 6.49 -1.40
CA ALA A 32 -10.35 7.86 -1.91
C ALA A 32 -11.13 8.85 -1.05
N VAL A 33 -12.35 8.47 -0.63
CA VAL A 33 -13.17 9.27 0.28
C VAL A 33 -12.52 9.38 1.65
N LEU A 34 -12.05 8.26 2.22
CA LEU A 34 -11.46 8.21 3.55
C LEU A 34 -10.18 9.05 3.67
N LEU A 35 -9.36 9.05 2.62
CA LEU A 35 -8.08 9.78 2.58
C LEU A 35 -8.18 11.18 1.98
N ASP A 36 -9.38 11.61 1.56
CA ASP A 36 -9.62 12.85 0.81
C ASP A 36 -8.69 13.01 -0.41
N ARG A 37 -8.66 11.97 -1.26
CA ARG A 37 -7.79 11.87 -2.44
C ARG A 37 -8.56 11.42 -3.67
N PRO A 38 -8.14 11.79 -4.89
CA PRO A 38 -8.73 11.25 -6.11
C PRO A 38 -8.58 9.72 -6.21
N PRO A 39 -9.58 8.97 -6.70
CA PRO A 39 -9.46 7.53 -6.92
C PRO A 39 -8.31 7.13 -7.86
N SER A 40 -7.95 8.00 -8.81
CA SER A 40 -6.78 7.84 -9.68
C SER A 40 -5.46 7.90 -8.89
N THR A 41 -5.37 8.80 -7.91
CA THR A 41 -4.24 8.89 -6.98
C THR A 41 -4.14 7.64 -6.13
N VAL A 42 -5.25 7.16 -5.57
CA VAL A 42 -5.29 5.91 -4.79
C VAL A 42 -4.80 4.72 -5.61
N LYS A 43 -5.26 4.56 -6.86
CA LYS A 43 -4.78 3.49 -7.75
C LYS A 43 -3.27 3.56 -7.99
N SER A 44 -2.75 4.74 -8.34
CA SER A 44 -1.32 4.90 -8.62
C SER A 44 -0.46 4.74 -7.36
N GLN A 45 -0.96 5.16 -6.20
CA GLN A 45 -0.29 5.00 -4.92
C GLN A 45 -0.27 3.53 -4.47
N LEU A 46 -1.36 2.78 -4.65
CA LEU A 46 -1.37 1.34 -4.37
C LEU A 46 -0.39 0.59 -5.28
N ALA A 47 -0.37 0.91 -6.58
CA ALA A 47 0.56 0.29 -7.52
C ALA A 47 2.03 0.54 -7.11
N LYS A 48 2.37 1.76 -6.69
CA LYS A 48 3.70 2.09 -6.16
C LYS A 48 4.02 1.35 -4.88
N ALA A 49 3.08 1.28 -3.93
CA ALA A 49 3.27 0.56 -2.66
C ALA A 49 3.52 -0.94 -2.91
N ILE A 50 2.77 -1.56 -3.83
CA ILE A 50 2.98 -2.97 -4.22
C ILE A 50 4.34 -3.15 -4.88
N ALA A 51 4.74 -2.27 -5.79
CA ALA A 51 6.05 -2.34 -6.44
C ALA A 51 7.20 -2.25 -5.41
N GLN A 52 7.14 -1.27 -4.50
CA GLN A 52 8.11 -1.12 -3.41
C GLN A 52 8.16 -2.35 -2.51
N LEU A 53 6.99 -2.91 -2.14
CA LEU A 53 6.93 -4.12 -1.33
C LEU A 53 7.56 -5.32 -2.06
N ARG A 54 7.34 -5.45 -3.38
CA ARG A 54 7.96 -6.49 -4.20
C ARG A 54 9.47 -6.31 -4.28
N ASP A 55 9.96 -5.09 -4.40
CA ASP A 55 11.39 -4.80 -4.45
C ASP A 55 12.04 -5.14 -3.11
N LEU A 56 11.44 -4.75 -1.98
CA LEU A 56 11.93 -5.10 -0.63
C LEU A 56 11.93 -6.62 -0.38
N LEU A 57 10.89 -7.31 -0.86
CA LEU A 57 10.80 -8.76 -0.77
C LEU A 57 11.68 -9.47 -1.81
N GLY A 58 12.06 -8.83 -2.91
CA GLY A 58 12.93 -9.40 -3.95
C GLY A 58 14.41 -9.12 -3.71
N ALA A 59 14.75 -8.01 -3.07
CA ALA A 59 16.11 -7.57 -2.75
C ALA A 59 16.76 -8.40 -1.62
N ALA A 60 15.97 -9.14 -0.84
CA ALA A 60 16.48 -10.09 0.16
C ALA A 60 16.75 -11.50 -0.42
N ASN A 61 17.16 -11.57 -1.70
CA ASN A 61 17.57 -12.81 -2.35
C ASN A 61 19.08 -12.80 -2.62
#